data_AF-A0A349K7K4-F1
#
_entry.id   AF-A0A349K7K4-F1
#
_cell.length_a   1.000
_cell.length_b   1.000
_cell.length_c   1.000
_cell.angle_alpha   90.00
_cell.angle_beta   90.00
_cell.angle_gamma   90.00
#
_symmetry.space_group_name_H-M   'P 1'
#
loop_
_entity.id
_entity.type
_entity.pdbx_description
1 polymer ?
#
loop_
_entity_poly.entity_id
_entity_poly.type
_entity_poly.pdbx_seq_one_letter_code
_entity_poly.pdbx_strand_id
1 'polypeptide(L)'
;MTQLTQNNGQIKNNYCVIDLETTGLDNLTDAIIEIAVIKFDLDGISETYQSFVNPGRKIPPFISDLTGIFDKDVLVAPEFNSIIPKLKEFIGDSILIGHNVGFDVGFLREFGFNFEGTIFDTLDLSYVIHPTQLDYSLTGLSLFLDLDISNAHRAMADCENTMNLFINLVTAIKNMQLRTFVEINNMATKGSWESLPVLQALLSERLLSEKTQENTLSPKADPSTESQTEIQSKDRNFSTDLQELFSDHGALAYSLTAFEERQEQLDMAVMVKETIENNSTSVIEAGTGVGKSMAYLIPAIQYAKDNDKRVVISTNTINLQDQLMEEDLPIAAWAVKTGHKTAANSDVRYSVLKGRRNYLCLKKFRYFASREQLDKSET
;
A
#
# COMPACT_ATOMS: atom_id res chain seq x y z
N MET A 1 6.94 22.82 -24.62
CA MET A 1 6.05 22.41 -25.72
C MET A 1 6.51 21.04 -26.18
N THR A 2 6.05 19.98 -25.53
CA THR A 2 6.26 18.61 -26.00
C THR A 2 5.12 18.34 -26.98
N GLN A 3 5.44 18.16 -28.27
CA GLN A 3 4.43 17.79 -29.26
C GLN A 3 4.00 16.34 -28.99
N LEU A 4 3.01 16.18 -28.12
CA LEU A 4 2.14 15.02 -28.11
C LEU A 4 1.45 15.00 -29.48
N THR A 5 1.89 14.12 -30.37
CA THR A 5 1.33 14.02 -31.71
C THR A 5 -0.13 13.54 -31.62
N GLN A 6 -1.05 14.46 -31.86
CA GLN A 6 -2.47 14.16 -32.01
C GLN A 6 -2.70 13.40 -33.31
N ASN A 7 -2.84 12.08 -33.23
CA ASN A 7 -3.50 11.30 -34.27
C ASN A 7 -4.75 10.66 -33.65
N ASN A 8 -5.93 11.07 -34.14
CA ASN A 8 -7.22 10.39 -33.95
C ASN A 8 -7.64 10.06 -32.51
N GLY A 9 -7.60 11.02 -31.58
CA GLY A 9 -8.37 10.93 -30.33
C GLY A 9 -7.89 9.88 -29.32
N GLN A 10 -6.76 9.22 -29.56
CA GLN A 10 -6.04 8.41 -28.58
C GLN A 10 -4.64 9.00 -28.42
N ILE A 11 -4.27 9.37 -27.19
CA ILE A 11 -2.88 9.61 -26.86
C ILE A 11 -2.20 8.23 -26.87
N LYS A 12 -1.65 7.80 -28.01
CA LYS A 12 -0.75 6.63 -28.04
C LYS A 12 0.56 7.03 -27.40
N ASN A 13 0.60 6.96 -26.08
CA ASN A 13 1.85 7.06 -25.34
C ASN A 13 2.62 5.76 -25.57
N ASN A 14 3.74 5.85 -26.28
CA ASN A 14 4.73 4.79 -26.23
C ASN A 14 5.49 4.93 -24.91
N TYR A 15 5.51 3.86 -24.14
CA TYR A 15 6.21 3.77 -22.87
C TYR A 15 7.44 2.89 -23.05
N CYS A 16 8.52 3.24 -22.37
CA CYS A 16 9.70 2.39 -22.22
C CYS A 16 10.00 2.23 -20.75
N VAL A 17 9.88 1.01 -20.21
CA VAL A 17 10.49 0.70 -18.92
C VAL A 17 11.97 0.43 -19.13
N ILE A 18 12.82 0.93 -18.24
CA ILE A 18 14.25 0.63 -18.18
C ILE A 18 14.64 0.19 -16.78
N ASP A 19 15.60 -0.72 -16.72
CA ASP A 19 16.25 -1.15 -15.47
C ASP A 19 17.71 -1.53 -15.76
N LEU A 20 18.60 -1.22 -14.81
CA LEU A 20 20.03 -1.48 -14.88
C LEU A 20 20.51 -2.34 -13.71
N GLU A 21 21.36 -3.31 -14.01
CA GLU A 21 22.23 -3.91 -13.01
C GLU A 21 23.61 -3.26 -13.07
N THR A 22 24.22 -3.04 -11.91
CA THR A 22 25.49 -2.30 -11.78
C THR A 22 26.47 -2.99 -10.85
N THR A 23 27.75 -2.59 -10.87
CA THR A 23 28.77 -3.09 -9.92
C THR A 23 28.65 -2.51 -8.52
N GLY A 24 27.70 -1.61 -8.28
CA GLY A 24 27.49 -0.89 -7.04
C GLY A 24 26.57 0.32 -7.22
N LEU A 25 26.44 1.17 -6.21
CA LEU A 25 25.40 2.20 -6.15
C LEU A 25 25.86 3.60 -6.60
N ASP A 26 27.16 3.82 -6.80
CA ASP A 26 27.72 5.14 -7.11
C ASP A 26 28.02 5.26 -8.59
N ASN A 27 27.23 6.06 -9.32
CA ASN A 27 27.40 6.21 -10.76
C ASN A 27 28.78 6.78 -11.18
N LEU A 28 29.50 7.47 -10.29
CA LEU A 28 30.84 7.99 -10.58
C LEU A 28 31.93 6.93 -10.46
N THR A 29 31.73 5.95 -9.59
CA THR A 29 32.76 4.96 -9.26
C THR A 29 32.41 3.54 -9.68
N ASP A 30 31.15 3.23 -9.98
CA ASP A 30 30.65 1.94 -10.43
C ASP A 30 30.33 1.91 -11.93
N ALA A 31 29.97 0.73 -12.45
CA ALA A 31 29.69 0.53 -13.86
C ALA A 31 28.45 -0.34 -14.10
N ILE A 32 27.81 -0.15 -15.25
CA ILE A 32 26.66 -0.95 -15.71
C ILE A 32 27.14 -2.33 -16.16
N ILE A 33 26.43 -3.39 -15.76
CA ILE A 33 26.71 -4.80 -16.11
C ILE A 33 25.56 -5.47 -16.88
N GLU A 34 24.32 -5.00 -16.73
CA GLU A 34 23.16 -5.41 -17.52
C GLU A 34 22.26 -4.21 -17.75
N ILE A 35 21.59 -4.18 -18.90
CA ILE A 35 20.51 -3.25 -19.19
C ILE A 35 19.36 -4.02 -19.82
N ALA A 36 18.15 -3.73 -19.37
CA ALA A 36 16.92 -4.15 -20.02
C ALA A 36 16.03 -2.95 -20.31
N VAL A 37 15.31 -3.01 -21.44
CA VAL A 37 14.31 -2.01 -21.81
C VAL A 37 13.11 -2.73 -22.42
N ILE A 38 11.90 -2.43 -21.95
CA ILE A 38 10.65 -2.94 -22.51
C ILE A 38 9.87 -1.77 -23.09
N LYS A 39 9.58 -1.83 -24.39
CA LYS A 39 8.72 -0.87 -25.08
C LYS A 39 7.31 -1.41 -25.17
N PHE A 40 6.34 -0.66 -24.67
CA PHE A 40 4.96 -1.11 -24.56
C PHE A 40 3.97 0.06 -24.68
N ASP A 41 2.71 -0.29 -24.93
CA ASP A 41 1.56 0.58 -24.71
C ASP A 41 0.59 -0.12 -23.74
N LEU A 42 -0.57 0.49 -23.47
CA LEU A 42 -1.57 -0.13 -22.57
C LEU A 42 -2.24 -1.38 -23.18
N ASP A 43 -2.02 -1.68 -24.45
CA ASP A 43 -2.53 -2.87 -25.12
C ASP A 43 -1.51 -4.04 -25.09
N GLY A 44 -0.24 -3.76 -24.81
CA GLY A 44 0.78 -4.77 -24.51
C GLY A 44 2.21 -4.39 -24.90
N ILE A 45 3.10 -5.38 -24.80
CA ILE A 45 4.52 -5.25 -25.16
C ILE A 45 4.66 -5.22 -26.68
N SER A 46 5.43 -4.24 -27.18
CA SER A 46 5.77 -4.10 -28.60
C SER A 46 7.15 -4.64 -28.92
N GLU A 47 8.14 -4.37 -28.07
CA GLU A 47 9.52 -4.76 -28.28
C GLU A 47 10.27 -4.84 -26.95
N THR A 48 11.29 -5.69 -26.87
CA THR A 48 12.18 -5.81 -25.71
C THR A 48 13.63 -5.74 -26.16
N TYR A 49 14.47 -5.07 -25.39
CA TYR A 49 15.92 -5.04 -25.56
C TYR A 49 16.60 -5.46 -24.25
N GLN A 50 17.59 -6.33 -24.34
CA GLN A 50 18.42 -6.73 -23.21
C GLN A 50 19.86 -6.88 -23.68
N SER A 51 20.81 -6.48 -22.85
CA SER A 51 22.22 -6.71 -23.10
C SER A 51 22.98 -6.78 -21.78
N PHE A 52 23.89 -7.75 -21.66
CA PHE A 52 25.02 -7.59 -20.75
C PHE A 52 25.92 -6.47 -21.25
N VAL A 53 26.66 -5.88 -20.33
CA VAL A 53 27.61 -4.79 -20.57
C VAL A 53 28.93 -5.16 -19.93
N ASN A 54 30.02 -5.03 -20.67
CA ASN A 54 31.36 -5.22 -20.11
C ASN A 54 31.72 -3.98 -19.27
N PRO A 55 31.86 -4.11 -17.94
CA PRO A 55 32.11 -2.96 -17.06
C PRO A 55 33.60 -2.53 -17.04
N GLY A 56 34.48 -3.22 -17.78
CA GLY A 56 35.92 -2.98 -17.82
C GLY A 56 36.64 -3.27 -16.49
N ARG A 57 35.97 -3.96 -15.56
CA ARG A 57 36.42 -4.25 -14.20
C ARG A 57 35.82 -5.57 -13.70
N LYS A 58 36.29 -6.04 -12.54
CA LYS A 58 35.69 -7.20 -11.87
C LYS A 58 34.39 -6.83 -11.19
N ILE A 59 33.41 -7.73 -11.26
CA ILE A 59 32.16 -7.61 -10.52
C ILE A 59 32.43 -8.01 -9.05
N PRO A 60 32.04 -7.18 -8.06
CA PRO A 60 32.16 -7.55 -6.65
C PRO A 60 31.35 -8.83 -6.34
N PRO A 61 31.86 -9.76 -5.50
CA PRO A 61 31.17 -11.03 -5.24
C PRO A 61 29.73 -10.86 -4.76
N PHE A 62 29.46 -9.87 -3.90
CA PHE A 62 28.11 -9.63 -3.40
C PHE A 62 27.13 -9.19 -4.50
N ILE A 63 27.61 -8.50 -5.55
CA ILE A 63 26.79 -8.15 -6.71
C ILE A 63 26.50 -9.39 -7.52
N SER A 64 27.49 -10.26 -7.75
CA SER A 64 27.26 -11.53 -8.44
C SER A 64 26.28 -12.44 -7.70
N ASP A 65 26.33 -12.46 -6.36
CA ASP A 65 25.37 -13.22 -5.55
C ASP A 65 23.97 -12.61 -5.61
N LEU A 66 23.86 -11.27 -5.69
CA LEU A 66 22.60 -10.55 -5.77
C LEU A 66 21.93 -10.70 -7.14
N THR A 67 22.67 -10.48 -8.22
CA THR A 67 22.14 -10.39 -9.58
C THR A 67 22.29 -11.69 -10.37
N GLY A 68 23.11 -12.63 -9.89
CA GLY A 68 23.47 -13.83 -10.65
C GLY A 68 24.37 -13.57 -11.87
N ILE A 69 24.92 -12.35 -12.01
CA ILE A 69 25.82 -11.98 -13.10
C ILE A 69 27.28 -12.12 -12.65
N PHE A 70 28.05 -12.92 -13.38
CA PHE A 70 29.45 -13.19 -13.08
C PHE A 70 30.37 -12.58 -14.14
N ASP A 71 31.66 -12.42 -13.81
CA ASP A 71 32.68 -11.88 -14.73
C ASP A 71 32.68 -12.57 -16.11
N LYS A 72 32.38 -13.88 -16.14
CA LYS A 72 32.32 -14.68 -17.39
C LYS A 72 31.18 -14.24 -18.33
N ASP A 73 30.09 -13.70 -17.79
CA ASP A 73 28.88 -13.33 -18.54
C ASP A 73 29.08 -11.98 -19.24
N VAL A 74 29.88 -11.09 -18.64
CA VAL A 74 30.17 -9.75 -19.15
C VAL A 74 31.48 -9.66 -19.94
N LEU A 75 32.36 -10.66 -19.87
CA LEU A 75 33.71 -10.61 -20.47
C LEU A 75 33.71 -10.34 -21.98
N VAL A 76 32.76 -10.95 -22.70
CA VAL A 76 32.60 -10.81 -24.16
C VAL A 76 31.45 -9.86 -24.54
N ALA A 77 30.81 -9.25 -23.55
CA ALA A 77 29.73 -8.31 -23.75
C ALA A 77 30.26 -6.99 -24.34
N PRO A 78 29.41 -6.22 -25.05
CA PRO A 78 29.78 -4.90 -25.53
C PRO A 78 30.10 -3.93 -24.37
N GLU A 79 31.00 -2.98 -24.60
CA GLU A 79 31.13 -1.81 -23.73
C GLU A 79 29.89 -0.93 -23.86
N PHE A 80 29.49 -0.23 -22.78
CA PHE A 80 28.27 0.57 -22.77
C PHE A 80 28.21 1.61 -23.91
N ASN A 81 29.33 2.27 -24.21
CA ASN A 81 29.42 3.26 -25.29
C ASN A 81 29.00 2.72 -26.66
N SER A 82 29.18 1.42 -26.89
CA SER A 82 28.83 0.78 -28.17
C SER A 82 27.33 0.50 -28.31
N ILE A 83 26.58 0.42 -27.21
CA ILE A 83 25.12 0.16 -27.23
C ILE A 83 24.29 1.45 -27.20
N ILE A 84 24.87 2.60 -26.84
CA ILE A 84 24.19 3.90 -26.79
C ILE A 84 23.38 4.23 -28.05
N PRO A 85 23.91 4.08 -29.29
CA PRO A 85 23.14 4.40 -30.49
C PRO A 85 21.87 3.56 -30.61
N LYS A 86 21.97 2.25 -30.31
CA LYS A 86 20.85 1.32 -30.34
C LYS A 86 19.82 1.64 -29.25
N LEU A 87 20.28 2.00 -28.05
CA LEU A 87 19.39 2.42 -26.96
C LEU A 87 18.61 3.69 -27.31
N LYS A 88 19.27 4.69 -27.91
CA LYS A 88 18.61 5.94 -28.34
C LYS A 88 17.51 5.67 -29.36
N GLU A 89 17.81 4.81 -30.34
CA GLU A 89 16.84 4.40 -31.36
C GLU A 89 15.68 3.62 -30.75
N PHE A 90 15.95 2.67 -29.85
CA PHE A 90 14.93 1.85 -29.19
C PHE A 90 13.97 2.70 -28.35
N ILE A 91 14.52 3.56 -27.49
CA ILE A 91 13.74 4.43 -26.59
C ILE A 91 12.99 5.49 -27.41
N GLY A 92 13.65 6.16 -28.35
CA GLY A 92 13.05 7.22 -29.17
C GLY A 92 12.37 8.30 -28.32
N ASP A 93 11.16 8.68 -28.71
CA ASP A 93 10.36 9.70 -28.01
C ASP A 93 9.46 9.12 -26.90
N SER A 94 9.71 7.88 -26.46
CA SER A 94 8.89 7.22 -25.45
C SER A 94 9.07 7.87 -24.08
N ILE A 95 8.03 7.76 -23.24
CA ILE A 95 8.14 8.12 -21.81
C ILE A 95 8.99 7.04 -21.15
N LEU A 96 10.09 7.45 -20.50
CA LEU A 96 10.98 6.54 -19.79
C LEU A 96 10.45 6.30 -18.38
N ILE A 97 10.21 5.03 -18.06
CA ILE A 97 9.64 4.59 -16.80
C ILE A 97 10.70 3.77 -16.07
N GLY A 98 10.79 3.95 -14.75
CA GLY A 98 11.55 3.07 -13.88
C GLY A 98 10.95 3.06 -12.48
N HIS A 99 11.62 2.36 -11.57
CA HIS A 99 11.30 2.36 -10.15
C HIS A 99 12.50 2.88 -9.39
N ASN A 100 12.42 4.09 -8.83
CA ASN A 100 13.59 4.89 -8.44
C ASN A 100 14.49 5.22 -9.65
N VAL A 101 13.87 5.61 -10.77
CA VAL A 101 14.50 5.77 -12.10
C VAL A 101 15.61 6.83 -12.13
N GLY A 102 15.66 7.72 -11.14
CA GLY A 102 16.77 8.65 -10.96
C GLY A 102 18.12 7.94 -10.82
N PHE A 103 18.14 6.72 -10.26
CA PHE A 103 19.31 5.85 -10.22
C PHE A 103 19.79 5.48 -11.62
N ASP A 104 18.93 4.87 -12.43
CA ASP A 104 19.24 4.42 -13.78
C ASP A 104 19.68 5.58 -14.67
N VAL A 105 18.90 6.66 -14.69
CA VAL A 105 19.19 7.87 -15.46
C VAL A 105 20.52 8.51 -15.02
N GLY A 106 20.87 8.40 -13.73
CA GLY A 106 22.15 8.83 -13.20
C GLY A 106 23.32 8.05 -13.80
N PHE A 107 23.22 6.72 -13.88
CA PHE A 107 24.22 5.87 -14.54
C PHE A 107 24.29 6.14 -16.05
N LEU A 108 23.14 6.13 -16.74
CA LEU A 108 23.08 6.39 -18.18
C LEU A 108 23.79 7.71 -18.56
N ARG A 109 23.55 8.77 -17.78
CA ARG A 109 24.16 10.09 -17.98
C ARG A 109 25.68 10.08 -17.86
N GLU A 110 26.20 9.45 -16.80
CA GLU A 110 27.65 9.37 -16.58
C GLU A 110 28.35 8.62 -17.70
N PHE A 111 27.69 7.59 -18.25
CA PHE A 111 28.20 6.83 -19.39
C PHE A 111 27.84 7.44 -20.77
N GLY A 112 27.40 8.70 -20.83
CA GLY A 112 27.24 9.45 -22.09
C GLY A 112 25.87 9.32 -22.77
N PHE A 113 24.88 8.73 -22.10
CA PHE A 113 23.48 8.72 -22.51
C PHE A 113 22.69 9.79 -21.74
N ASN A 114 22.56 10.97 -22.34
CA ASN A 114 21.73 12.04 -21.79
C ASN A 114 20.29 11.91 -22.32
N PHE A 115 19.38 11.44 -21.48
CA PHE A 115 17.95 11.43 -21.79
C PHE A 115 17.32 12.79 -21.48
N GLU A 116 16.66 13.39 -22.47
CA GLU A 116 15.97 14.69 -22.35
C GLU A 116 14.44 14.57 -22.42
N GLY A 117 13.93 13.34 -22.51
CA GLY A 117 12.49 13.07 -22.61
C GLY A 117 11.76 13.09 -21.27
N THR A 118 10.48 12.73 -21.31
CA THR A 118 9.65 12.62 -20.11
C THR A 118 10.03 11.37 -19.31
N ILE A 119 10.26 11.54 -18.01
CA ILE A 119 10.53 10.47 -17.06
C ILE A 119 9.29 10.23 -16.20
N PHE A 120 9.07 9.00 -15.79
CA PHE A 120 8.04 8.63 -14.83
C PHE A 120 8.61 7.64 -13.82
N ASP A 121 8.68 8.06 -12.55
CA ASP A 121 9.06 7.18 -11.46
C ASP A 121 7.83 6.50 -10.86
N THR A 122 7.78 5.17 -10.92
CA THR A 122 6.71 4.38 -10.31
C THR A 122 6.76 4.40 -8.78
N LEU A 123 7.92 4.64 -8.17
CA LEU A 123 8.06 4.73 -6.71
C LEU A 123 7.26 5.91 -6.16
N ASP A 124 7.45 7.09 -6.73
CA ASP A 124 6.77 8.32 -6.31
C ASP A 124 5.25 8.16 -6.35
N LEU A 125 4.74 7.63 -7.46
CA LEU A 125 3.29 7.48 -7.61
C LEU A 125 2.74 6.33 -6.75
N SER A 126 3.56 5.31 -6.42
CA SER A 126 3.14 4.24 -5.52
C SER A 126 2.80 4.76 -4.13
N TYR A 127 3.55 5.74 -3.59
CA TYR A 127 3.20 6.39 -2.31
C TYR A 127 1.83 7.08 -2.33
N VAL A 128 1.43 7.61 -3.49
CA VAL A 128 0.18 8.35 -3.65
C VAL A 128 -1.00 7.42 -3.82
N ILE A 129 -0.82 6.37 -4.64
CA ILE A 129 -1.89 5.45 -5.03
C ILE A 129 -2.09 4.35 -4.01
N HIS A 130 -1.00 3.88 -3.39
CA HIS A 130 -1.00 2.80 -2.40
C HIS A 130 -0.42 3.27 -1.05
N PRO A 131 -0.98 4.32 -0.41
CA PRO A 131 -0.36 5.00 0.74
C PRO A 131 -0.24 4.16 2.02
N THR A 132 -0.84 2.96 2.04
CA THR A 132 -0.86 2.06 3.19
C THR A 132 0.19 0.94 3.12
N GLN A 133 0.99 0.87 2.04
CA GLN A 133 2.03 -0.15 1.93
C GLN A 133 3.16 0.09 2.94
N LEU A 134 3.73 -1.00 3.44
CA LEU A 134 4.83 -0.98 4.40
C LEU A 134 6.21 -1.04 3.73
N ASP A 135 6.25 -1.61 2.53
CA ASP A 135 7.45 -1.77 1.71
C ASP A 135 7.15 -1.27 0.30
N TYR A 136 7.86 -0.22 -0.11
CA TYR A 136 7.74 0.39 -1.43
C TYR A 136 8.88 0.00 -2.36
N SER A 137 9.75 -0.94 -1.98
CA SER A 137 10.66 -1.56 -2.93
C SER A 137 9.88 -2.23 -4.06
N LEU A 138 10.51 -2.37 -5.23
CA LEU A 138 9.90 -3.08 -6.35
C LEU A 138 9.45 -4.49 -5.94
N THR A 139 10.27 -5.20 -5.15
CA THR A 139 9.92 -6.53 -4.61
C THR A 139 8.69 -6.48 -3.69
N GLY A 140 8.64 -5.54 -2.75
CA GLY A 140 7.50 -5.38 -1.83
C GLY A 140 6.20 -5.08 -2.56
N LEU A 141 6.24 -4.17 -3.54
CA LEU A 141 5.08 -3.82 -4.37
C LEU A 141 4.70 -4.95 -5.33
N SER A 142 5.68 -5.69 -5.86
CA SER A 142 5.43 -6.86 -6.71
C SER A 142 4.70 -7.96 -5.94
N LEU A 143 5.11 -8.24 -4.71
CA LEU A 143 4.41 -9.16 -3.81
C LEU A 143 2.99 -8.70 -3.50
N PHE A 144 2.80 -7.40 -3.23
CA PHE A 144 1.47 -6.83 -3.00
C PHE A 144 0.53 -7.01 -4.22
N LEU A 145 1.09 -7.02 -5.43
CA LEU A 145 0.36 -7.19 -6.69
C LEU A 145 0.30 -8.63 -7.19
N ASP A 146 0.74 -9.62 -6.38
CA ASP A 146 0.83 -11.03 -6.76
C ASP A 146 1.66 -11.28 -8.04
N LEU A 147 2.73 -10.50 -8.24
CA LEU A 147 3.67 -10.65 -9.37
C LEU A 147 4.80 -11.64 -9.05
N ASP A 148 5.43 -12.18 -10.09
CA ASP A 148 6.55 -13.11 -9.94
C ASP A 148 7.84 -12.36 -9.52
N ILE A 149 8.45 -12.82 -8.42
CA ILE A 149 9.70 -12.28 -7.87
C ILE A 149 10.85 -13.29 -7.92
N SER A 150 10.66 -14.44 -8.58
CA SER A 150 11.64 -15.53 -8.62
C SER A 150 13.00 -15.13 -9.21
N ASN A 151 13.01 -14.13 -10.10
CA ASN A 151 14.21 -13.58 -10.73
C ASN A 151 14.43 -12.10 -10.39
N ALA A 152 14.02 -11.65 -9.20
CA ALA A 152 14.34 -10.29 -8.73
C ALA A 152 15.86 -10.01 -8.82
N HIS A 153 16.24 -8.76 -9.10
CA HIS A 153 17.63 -8.36 -9.38
C HIS A 153 18.16 -8.94 -10.71
N ARG A 154 17.26 -9.09 -11.67
CA ARG A 154 17.60 -9.25 -13.09
C ARG A 154 16.88 -8.16 -13.84
N ALA A 155 17.63 -7.37 -14.60
CA ALA A 155 17.10 -6.17 -15.25
C ALA A 155 15.81 -6.41 -16.04
N MET A 156 15.69 -7.53 -16.77
CA MET A 156 14.47 -7.82 -17.54
C MET A 156 13.27 -8.15 -16.64
N ALA A 157 13.46 -8.94 -15.59
CA ALA A 157 12.40 -9.28 -14.66
C ALA A 157 11.92 -8.03 -13.90
N ASP A 158 12.85 -7.16 -13.51
CA ASP A 158 12.54 -5.91 -12.84
C ASP A 158 11.86 -4.90 -13.79
N CYS A 159 12.22 -4.90 -15.09
CA CYS A 159 11.44 -4.19 -16.12
C CYS A 159 10.00 -4.69 -16.23
N GLU A 160 9.78 -6.02 -16.27
CA GLU A 160 8.44 -6.61 -16.36
C GLU A 160 7.59 -6.24 -15.14
N ASN A 161 8.16 -6.35 -13.94
CA ASN A 161 7.49 -5.98 -12.69
C ASN A 161 7.19 -4.49 -12.62
N THR A 162 8.13 -3.63 -13.04
CA THR A 162 7.94 -2.17 -13.10
C THR A 162 6.87 -1.80 -14.13
N MET A 163 6.81 -2.48 -15.27
CA MET A 163 5.74 -2.29 -16.27
C MET A 163 4.37 -2.64 -15.71
N ASN A 164 4.25 -3.80 -15.04
CA ASN A 164 3.00 -4.24 -14.42
C ASN A 164 2.57 -3.29 -13.29
N LEU A 165 3.51 -2.84 -12.46
CA LEU A 165 3.27 -1.81 -11.44
C LEU A 165 2.76 -0.51 -12.09
N PHE A 166 3.42 -0.02 -13.15
CA PHE A 166 2.97 1.16 -13.88
C PHE A 166 1.53 1.02 -14.40
N ILE A 167 1.20 -0.11 -15.03
CA ILE A 167 -0.16 -0.38 -15.53
C ILE A 167 -1.16 -0.38 -14.37
N ASN A 168 -0.81 -0.97 -13.22
CA ASN A 168 -1.65 -0.96 -12.02
C ASN A 168 -1.91 0.48 -11.53
N LEU A 169 -0.86 1.30 -11.41
CA LEU A 169 -0.96 2.70 -10.97
C LEU A 169 -1.83 3.54 -11.92
N VAL A 170 -1.62 3.41 -13.23
CA VAL A 170 -2.43 4.12 -14.25
C VAL A 170 -3.88 3.67 -14.19
N THR A 171 -4.13 2.37 -14.03
CA THR A 171 -5.48 1.81 -13.91
C THR A 171 -6.19 2.35 -12.66
N ALA A 172 -5.50 2.39 -11.52
CA ALA A 172 -6.04 2.96 -10.29
C ALA A 172 -6.42 4.44 -10.45
N ILE A 173 -5.57 5.23 -11.10
CA ILE A 173 -5.86 6.64 -11.43
C ILE A 173 -7.10 6.78 -12.32
N LYS A 174 -7.16 5.98 -13.40
CA LYS A 174 -8.28 6.01 -14.35
C LYS A 174 -9.62 5.67 -13.66
N ASN A 175 -9.60 4.79 -12.66
CA ASN A 175 -10.79 4.35 -11.94
C ASN A 175 -11.14 5.17 -10.68
N MET A 176 -10.25 6.08 -10.24
CA MET A 176 -10.49 6.92 -9.06
C MET A 176 -11.59 7.96 -9.33
N GLN A 177 -12.19 8.54 -8.29
CA GLN A 177 -13.09 9.69 -8.45
C GLN A 177 -12.37 10.87 -9.11
N LEU A 178 -12.99 11.51 -10.12
CA LEU A 178 -12.40 12.62 -10.87
C LEU A 178 -11.90 13.73 -9.95
N ARG A 179 -12.69 14.11 -8.95
CA ARG A 179 -12.31 15.16 -7.99
C ARG A 179 -10.98 14.84 -7.31
N THR A 180 -10.80 13.59 -6.85
CA THR A 180 -9.55 13.17 -6.21
C THR A 180 -8.39 13.19 -7.20
N PHE A 181 -8.61 12.75 -8.44
CA PHE A 181 -7.57 12.79 -9.47
C PHE A 181 -7.15 14.23 -9.82
N VAL A 182 -8.11 15.17 -9.91
CA VAL A 182 -7.82 16.60 -10.08
C VAL A 182 -6.96 17.14 -8.93
N GLU A 183 -7.28 16.77 -7.68
CA GLU A 183 -6.47 17.17 -6.52
C GLU A 183 -5.05 16.58 -6.57
N ILE A 184 -4.90 15.31 -6.96
CA ILE A 184 -3.58 14.69 -7.17
C ILE A 184 -2.79 15.45 -8.25
N ASN A 185 -3.43 15.77 -9.38
CA ASN A 185 -2.79 16.52 -10.46
C ASN A 185 -2.37 17.94 -10.03
N ASN A 186 -3.20 18.59 -9.20
CA ASN A 186 -2.85 19.88 -8.59
C ASN A 186 -1.65 19.77 -7.66
N MET A 187 -1.58 18.74 -6.82
CA MET A 187 -0.44 18.51 -5.94
C MET A 187 0.82 18.21 -6.75
N ALA A 188 0.72 17.36 -7.79
CA ALA A 188 1.81 17.06 -8.71
C ALA A 188 2.34 18.32 -9.41
N THR A 189 1.45 19.25 -9.77
CA THR A 189 1.81 20.53 -10.37
C THR A 189 2.58 21.40 -9.38
N LYS A 190 2.06 21.53 -8.14
CA LYS A 190 2.69 22.35 -7.08
C LYS A 190 4.04 21.80 -6.64
N GLY A 191 4.18 20.48 -6.68
CA GLY A 191 5.38 19.74 -6.28
C GLY A 191 6.38 19.50 -7.41
N SER A 192 6.04 19.86 -8.65
CA SER A 192 6.86 19.57 -9.84
C SER A 192 7.24 18.08 -9.94
N TRP A 193 6.27 17.18 -9.71
CA TRP A 193 6.50 15.74 -9.78
C TRP A 193 6.91 15.31 -11.19
N GLU A 194 7.82 14.35 -11.29
CA GLU A 194 8.29 13.83 -12.59
C GLU A 194 7.14 13.16 -13.36
N SER A 195 6.21 12.54 -12.65
CA SER A 195 5.00 11.92 -13.20
C SER A 195 3.97 12.93 -13.77
N LEU A 196 4.13 14.24 -13.52
CA LEU A 196 3.13 15.27 -13.88
C LEU A 196 2.70 15.23 -15.36
N PRO A 197 3.60 15.12 -16.36
CA PRO A 197 3.17 15.11 -17.77
C PRO A 197 2.25 13.93 -18.08
N VAL A 198 2.50 12.76 -17.49
CA VAL A 198 1.65 11.57 -17.65
C VAL A 198 0.31 11.77 -16.95
N LEU A 199 0.32 12.29 -15.72
CA LEU A 199 -0.91 12.61 -14.98
C LEU A 199 -1.77 13.63 -15.73
N GLN A 200 -1.17 14.67 -16.34
CA GLN A 200 -1.89 15.67 -17.13
C GLN A 200 -2.47 15.09 -18.42
N ALA A 201 -1.75 14.20 -19.10
CA ALA A 201 -2.25 13.50 -20.28
C ALA A 201 -3.48 12.64 -19.93
N LEU A 202 -3.38 11.83 -18.87
CA LEU A 202 -4.47 10.99 -18.37
C LEU A 202 -5.69 11.81 -17.93
N LEU A 203 -5.47 12.93 -17.24
CA LEU A 203 -6.57 13.81 -16.82
C LEU A 203 -7.26 14.47 -18.02
N SER A 204 -6.48 14.90 -19.02
CA SER A 204 -7.02 15.49 -20.25
C SER A 204 -7.85 14.50 -21.05
N GLU A 205 -7.37 13.26 -21.21
CA GLU A 205 -8.11 12.16 -21.85
C GLU A 205 -9.45 11.93 -21.15
N ARG A 206 -9.43 11.84 -19.81
CA ARG A 206 -10.63 11.62 -19.01
C ARG A 206 -11.65 12.75 -19.15
N LEU A 207 -11.21 14.00 -19.03
CA LEU A 207 -12.09 15.18 -19.17
C LEU A 207 -12.72 15.28 -20.58
N LEU A 208 -12.00 14.87 -21.62
CA LEU A 208 -12.55 14.81 -22.99
C LEU A 208 -13.61 13.71 -23.12
N SER A 209 -13.36 12.53 -22.53
CA SER A 209 -14.32 11.43 -22.54
C SER A 209 -15.60 11.77 -21.76
N GLU A 210 -15.47 12.42 -20.60
CA GLU A 210 -16.61 12.79 -19.74
C GLU A 210 -17.43 13.95 -20.35
N LYS A 211 -16.80 14.96 -20.97
CA LYS A 211 -17.53 16.01 -21.74
C LYS A 211 -18.36 15.42 -22.88
N THR A 212 -17.89 14.32 -23.47
CA THR A 212 -18.64 13.61 -24.51
C THR A 212 -19.84 12.85 -23.93
N GLN A 213 -19.76 12.41 -22.66
CA GLN A 213 -20.81 11.68 -21.95
C GLN A 213 -21.79 12.59 -21.17
N GLU A 214 -21.37 13.78 -20.71
CA GLU A 214 -22.20 14.77 -19.98
C GLU A 214 -23.32 15.38 -20.84
N ASN A 215 -23.28 15.22 -22.17
CA ASN A 215 -24.44 15.49 -23.03
C ASN A 215 -25.59 14.48 -22.87
N THR A 216 -25.50 13.53 -21.93
CA THR A 216 -26.52 12.47 -21.79
C THR A 216 -27.12 12.26 -20.41
N LEU A 217 -26.52 12.62 -19.26
CA LEU A 217 -27.14 12.31 -17.96
C LEU A 217 -26.75 13.29 -16.84
N SER A 218 -27.75 13.68 -16.04
CA SER A 218 -27.66 14.64 -14.93
C SER A 218 -27.15 14.00 -13.61
N PRO A 219 -26.59 14.80 -12.68
CA PRO A 219 -25.92 14.29 -11.49
C PRO A 219 -26.90 13.99 -10.34
N LYS A 220 -26.70 12.85 -9.65
CA LYS A 220 -27.31 12.56 -8.34
C LYS A 220 -26.38 13.00 -7.21
N ALA A 221 -26.99 13.60 -6.19
CA ALA A 221 -26.34 14.13 -5.01
C ALA A 221 -25.99 13.06 -3.96
N ASP A 222 -24.96 13.35 -3.17
CA ASP A 222 -24.50 12.56 -2.02
C ASP A 222 -25.51 12.53 -0.86
N PRO A 223 -25.57 11.43 -0.09
CA PRO A 223 -26.37 11.36 1.13
C PRO A 223 -25.68 12.03 2.32
N SER A 224 -26.49 12.79 3.06
CA SER A 224 -26.18 13.54 4.26
C SER A 224 -25.92 12.68 5.50
N THR A 225 -25.05 13.22 6.35
CA THR A 225 -24.65 12.78 7.70
C THR A 225 -25.82 12.66 8.68
N GLU A 226 -25.95 11.51 9.35
CA GLU A 226 -26.90 11.32 10.47
C GLU A 226 -26.29 11.69 11.82
N SER A 227 -27.11 12.35 12.64
CA SER A 227 -26.82 12.85 13.99
C SER A 227 -26.92 11.77 15.07
N GLN A 228 -26.00 11.83 16.03
CA GLN A 228 -26.00 10.99 17.23
C GLN A 228 -27.08 11.47 18.23
N THR A 229 -27.86 10.54 18.78
CA THR A 229 -28.75 10.75 19.91
C THR A 229 -28.11 10.20 21.19
N GLU A 230 -28.18 10.97 22.27
CA GLU A 230 -27.74 10.59 23.62
C GLU A 230 -28.70 9.56 24.22
N ILE A 231 -28.14 8.53 24.87
CA ILE A 231 -28.90 7.50 25.60
C ILE A 231 -28.64 7.65 27.11
N GLN A 232 -29.72 7.54 27.88
CA GLN A 232 -29.71 7.55 29.34
C GLN A 232 -29.33 6.16 29.88
N SER A 233 -28.36 6.13 30.79
CA SER A 233 -27.87 4.94 31.48
C SER A 233 -28.98 4.23 32.29
N LYS A 234 -29.20 2.95 32.02
CA LYS A 234 -29.88 2.02 32.95
C LYS A 234 -28.86 0.98 33.38
N ASP A 235 -28.51 0.97 34.65
CA ASP A 235 -27.77 -0.14 35.27
C ASP A 235 -28.61 -1.41 35.14
N ARG A 236 -28.19 -2.33 34.26
CA ARG A 236 -28.70 -3.70 34.20
C ARG A 236 -27.56 -4.65 34.57
N ASN A 237 -27.85 -5.57 35.48
CA ASN A 237 -26.92 -6.64 35.85
C ASN A 237 -26.54 -7.49 34.62
N PHE A 238 -25.27 -7.90 34.56
CA PHE A 238 -24.68 -8.75 33.52
C PHE A 238 -25.57 -9.95 33.20
N SER A 239 -26.16 -9.99 32.00
CA SER A 239 -27.14 -11.02 31.64
C SER A 239 -26.56 -12.25 30.93
N THR A 240 -25.24 -12.33 30.78
CA THR A 240 -24.59 -13.43 30.03
C THR A 240 -23.96 -14.47 30.94
N ASP A 241 -24.28 -15.74 30.67
CA ASP A 241 -23.62 -16.87 31.28
C ASP A 241 -22.26 -17.11 30.58
N LEU A 242 -21.18 -16.69 31.26
CA LEU A 242 -19.82 -16.90 30.76
C LEU A 242 -19.50 -18.40 30.64
N GLN A 243 -20.10 -19.27 31.46
CA GLN A 243 -19.88 -20.72 31.38
C GLN A 243 -20.45 -21.29 30.08
N GLU A 244 -21.65 -20.86 29.66
CA GLU A 244 -22.24 -21.27 28.38
C GLU A 244 -21.40 -20.80 27.19
N LEU A 245 -20.85 -19.58 27.25
CA LEU A 245 -20.04 -18.98 26.18
C LEU A 245 -18.68 -19.66 25.96
N PHE A 246 -17.99 -20.04 27.04
CA PHE A 246 -16.65 -20.63 27.02
C PHE A 246 -16.65 -22.17 26.95
N SER A 247 -17.82 -22.82 27.00
CA SER A 247 -17.94 -24.27 26.90
C SER A 247 -17.54 -24.81 25.51
N ASP A 248 -17.18 -26.10 25.44
CA ASP A 248 -16.89 -26.83 24.19
C ASP A 248 -18.04 -26.84 23.15
N HIS A 249 -19.24 -26.42 23.56
CA HIS A 249 -20.42 -26.26 22.70
C HIS A 249 -20.97 -24.83 22.66
N GLY A 250 -20.22 -23.88 23.22
CA GLY A 250 -20.55 -22.47 23.32
C GLY A 250 -20.29 -21.70 22.03
N ALA A 251 -20.64 -20.41 22.02
CA ALA A 251 -20.48 -19.55 20.86
C ALA A 251 -19.02 -19.56 20.33
N LEU A 252 -18.02 -19.50 21.22
CA LEU A 252 -16.62 -19.49 20.80
C LEU A 252 -16.20 -20.72 19.99
N ALA A 253 -16.76 -21.89 20.31
CA ALA A 253 -16.50 -23.13 19.59
C ALA A 253 -16.96 -23.12 18.12
N TYR A 254 -17.94 -22.28 17.78
CA TYR A 254 -18.44 -22.13 16.40
C TYR A 254 -17.62 -21.14 15.57
N SER A 255 -16.87 -20.24 16.20
CA SER A 255 -16.06 -19.22 15.51
C SER A 255 -14.59 -19.60 15.35
N LEU A 256 -14.06 -20.43 16.25
CA LEU A 256 -12.67 -20.83 16.27
C LEU A 256 -12.51 -22.29 15.78
N THR A 257 -11.68 -22.49 14.75
CA THR A 257 -11.31 -23.84 14.30
C THR A 257 -10.44 -24.51 15.37
N ALA A 258 -10.85 -25.68 15.85
CA ALA A 258 -10.19 -26.41 16.96
C ALA A 258 -10.20 -25.66 18.30
N PHE A 259 -11.35 -25.07 18.67
CA PHE A 259 -11.57 -24.59 20.03
C PHE A 259 -11.53 -25.74 21.05
N GLU A 260 -11.01 -25.45 22.23
CA GLU A 260 -10.95 -26.34 23.38
C GLU A 260 -11.24 -25.50 24.62
N GLU A 261 -12.17 -25.97 25.45
CA GLU A 261 -12.51 -25.38 26.74
C GLU A 261 -11.29 -25.39 27.68
N ARG A 262 -10.93 -24.20 28.17
CA ARG A 262 -9.80 -24.02 29.08
C ARG A 262 -10.28 -23.35 30.35
N GLN A 263 -10.22 -24.08 31.47
CA GLN A 263 -10.65 -23.57 32.78
C GLN A 263 -9.93 -22.26 33.14
N GLU A 264 -8.63 -22.15 32.87
CA GLU A 264 -7.84 -20.93 33.14
C GLU A 264 -8.36 -19.70 32.39
N GLN A 265 -8.91 -19.90 31.18
CA GLN A 265 -9.49 -18.82 30.37
C GLN A 265 -10.81 -18.33 30.98
N LEU A 266 -11.64 -19.26 31.43
CA LEU A 266 -12.91 -18.96 32.11
C LEU A 266 -12.66 -18.29 33.47
N ASP A 267 -11.71 -18.79 34.25
CA ASP A 267 -11.34 -18.23 35.55
C ASP A 267 -10.87 -16.77 35.40
N MET A 268 -10.03 -16.50 34.40
CA MET A 268 -9.63 -15.13 34.06
C MET A 268 -10.83 -14.26 33.65
N ALA A 269 -11.76 -14.78 32.84
CA ALA A 269 -12.92 -14.03 32.40
C ALA A 269 -13.86 -13.66 33.57
N VAL A 270 -14.08 -14.59 34.50
CA VAL A 270 -14.84 -14.35 35.73
C VAL A 270 -14.14 -13.29 36.59
N MET A 271 -12.82 -13.40 36.78
CA MET A 271 -12.05 -12.41 37.55
C MET A 271 -12.12 -11.00 36.93
N VAL A 272 -12.01 -10.89 35.60
CA VAL A 272 -12.15 -9.60 34.89
C VAL A 272 -13.55 -9.03 35.08
N LYS A 273 -14.59 -9.86 34.93
CA LYS A 273 -15.99 -9.45 35.14
C LYS A 273 -16.19 -8.87 36.55
N GLU A 274 -15.82 -9.63 37.58
CA GLU A 274 -15.98 -9.21 38.98
C GLU A 274 -15.18 -7.94 39.29
N THR A 275 -13.99 -7.80 38.70
CA THR A 275 -13.15 -6.62 38.90
C THR A 275 -13.81 -5.36 38.34
N ILE A 276 -14.38 -5.46 37.13
CA ILE A 276 -15.09 -4.37 36.47
C ILE A 276 -16.38 -4.02 37.24
N GLU A 277 -17.18 -5.00 37.65
CA GLU A 277 -18.44 -4.80 38.39
C GLU A 277 -18.20 -4.10 39.74
N ASN A 278 -17.15 -4.52 40.47
CA ASN A 278 -16.84 -3.99 41.79
C ASN A 278 -16.03 -2.68 41.75
N ASN A 279 -15.74 -2.14 40.56
CA ASN A 279 -14.84 -0.98 40.37
C ASN A 279 -13.52 -1.13 41.14
N SER A 280 -12.92 -2.33 41.09
CA SER A 280 -11.70 -2.68 41.82
C SER A 280 -10.50 -2.80 40.87
N THR A 281 -9.32 -3.15 41.40
CA THR A 281 -8.11 -3.36 40.61
C THR A 281 -7.61 -4.78 40.83
N SER A 282 -7.41 -5.52 39.73
CA SER A 282 -6.83 -6.86 39.72
C SER A 282 -5.53 -6.90 38.93
N VAL A 283 -4.59 -7.74 39.35
CA VAL A 283 -3.41 -8.10 38.55
C VAL A 283 -3.51 -9.59 38.24
N ILE A 284 -3.45 -9.94 36.96
CA ILE A 284 -3.61 -11.32 36.49
C ILE A 284 -2.33 -11.73 35.77
N GLU A 285 -1.70 -12.80 36.26
CA GLU A 285 -0.64 -13.49 35.54
C GLU A 285 -1.25 -14.66 34.78
N ALA A 286 -1.10 -14.69 33.45
CA ALA A 286 -1.71 -15.69 32.59
C ALA A 286 -0.71 -16.18 31.54
N GLY A 287 -0.53 -17.51 31.48
CA GLY A 287 0.43 -18.19 30.60
C GLY A 287 0.20 -17.88 29.11
N THR A 288 1.19 -18.12 28.25
CA THR A 288 1.00 -18.01 26.80
C THR A 288 0.04 -19.10 26.30
N GLY A 289 -0.78 -18.79 25.29
CA GLY A 289 -1.71 -19.76 24.68
C GLY A 289 -3.04 -19.97 25.43
N VAL A 290 -3.22 -19.41 26.62
CA VAL A 290 -4.47 -19.56 27.41
C VAL A 290 -5.68 -18.79 26.87
N GLY A 291 -5.55 -18.09 25.73
CA GLY A 291 -6.63 -17.31 25.14
C GLY A 291 -6.98 -16.03 25.91
N LYS A 292 -5.97 -15.34 26.45
CA LYS A 292 -6.07 -14.10 27.26
C LYS A 292 -6.99 -13.04 26.65
N SER A 293 -6.89 -12.82 25.34
CA SER A 293 -7.68 -11.80 24.63
C SER A 293 -9.18 -12.00 24.83
N MET A 294 -9.70 -13.21 24.60
CA MET A 294 -11.12 -13.50 24.79
C MET A 294 -11.54 -13.33 26.25
N ALA A 295 -10.69 -13.75 27.17
CA ALA A 295 -10.98 -13.71 28.60
C ALA A 295 -11.21 -12.28 29.11
N TYR A 296 -10.50 -11.26 28.61
CA TYR A 296 -10.82 -9.88 28.98
C TYR A 296 -11.79 -9.18 28.02
N LEU A 297 -11.84 -9.54 26.73
CA LEU A 297 -12.70 -8.87 25.75
C LEU A 297 -14.18 -9.15 25.96
N ILE A 298 -14.56 -10.41 26.17
CA ILE A 298 -15.95 -10.81 26.33
C ILE A 298 -16.63 -10.10 27.52
N PRO A 299 -16.09 -10.15 28.75
CA PRO A 299 -16.68 -9.42 29.86
C PRO A 299 -16.62 -7.91 29.67
N ALA A 300 -15.58 -7.37 29.02
CA ALA A 300 -15.50 -5.93 28.70
C ALA A 300 -16.61 -5.48 27.73
N ILE A 301 -16.85 -6.24 26.65
CA ILE A 301 -17.89 -5.96 25.67
C ILE A 301 -19.27 -6.04 26.31
N GLN A 302 -19.52 -7.07 27.12
CA GLN A 302 -20.77 -7.24 27.86
C GLN A 302 -21.00 -6.07 28.81
N TYR A 303 -20.01 -5.70 29.62
CA TYR A 303 -20.11 -4.55 30.51
C TYR A 303 -20.44 -3.26 29.77
N ALA A 304 -19.73 -2.99 28.67
CA ALA A 304 -19.95 -1.83 27.83
C ALA A 304 -21.38 -1.78 27.28
N LYS A 305 -21.90 -2.92 26.82
CA LYS A 305 -23.25 -3.05 26.26
C LYS A 305 -24.33 -2.93 27.32
N ASP A 306 -24.20 -3.65 28.43
CA ASP A 306 -25.23 -3.74 29.47
C ASP A 306 -25.36 -2.43 30.27
N ASN A 307 -24.28 -1.64 30.35
CA ASN A 307 -24.22 -0.41 31.14
C ASN A 307 -24.13 0.88 30.31
N ASP A 308 -24.13 0.78 28.98
CA ASP A 308 -23.88 1.90 28.05
C ASP A 308 -22.60 2.69 28.41
N LYS A 309 -21.52 1.96 28.71
CA LYS A 309 -20.22 2.51 29.13
C LYS A 309 -19.14 2.23 28.10
N ARG A 310 -18.07 3.01 28.17
CA ARG A 310 -16.85 2.81 27.37
C ARG A 310 -15.83 2.03 28.17
N VAL A 311 -15.25 0.99 27.58
CA VAL A 311 -14.12 0.26 28.13
C VAL A 311 -12.88 0.57 27.30
N VAL A 312 -11.76 0.85 27.97
CA VAL A 312 -10.47 1.09 27.33
C VAL A 312 -9.58 -0.10 27.60
N ILE A 313 -9.02 -0.67 26.54
CA ILE A 313 -8.05 -1.75 26.60
C ILE A 313 -6.71 -1.17 26.17
N SER A 314 -5.69 -1.34 27.01
CA SER A 314 -4.33 -0.86 26.74
C SER A 314 -3.41 -2.06 26.57
N THR A 315 -2.73 -2.13 25.42
CA THR A 315 -1.72 -3.14 25.13
C THR A 315 -0.34 -2.49 24.98
N ASN A 316 0.71 -3.30 25.11
CA ASN A 316 2.09 -2.83 25.09
C ASN A 316 2.56 -2.38 23.68
N THR A 317 2.04 -2.99 22.61
CA THR A 317 2.54 -2.76 21.24
C THR A 317 1.39 -2.50 20.25
N ILE A 318 1.70 -1.80 19.14
CA ILE A 318 0.74 -1.53 18.07
C ILE A 318 0.30 -2.84 17.39
N ASN A 319 1.22 -3.78 17.16
CA ASN A 319 0.88 -5.08 16.56
C ASN A 319 -0.16 -5.84 17.39
N LEU A 320 -0.08 -5.79 18.73
CA LEU A 320 -1.11 -6.38 19.59
C LEU A 320 -2.45 -5.64 19.48
N GLN A 321 -2.46 -4.32 19.25
CA GLN A 321 -3.70 -3.58 19.00
C GLN A 321 -4.33 -3.99 17.66
N ASP A 322 -3.51 -4.16 16.63
CA ASP A 322 -3.97 -4.54 15.29
C ASP A 322 -4.51 -5.97 15.30
N GLN A 323 -3.82 -6.91 15.96
CA GLN A 323 -4.33 -8.26 16.20
C GLN A 323 -5.68 -8.26 16.94
N LEU A 324 -5.82 -7.42 17.98
CA LEU A 324 -7.09 -7.29 18.67
C LEU A 324 -8.19 -6.77 17.76
N MET A 325 -7.89 -5.81 16.89
CA MET A 325 -8.86 -5.15 16.01
C MET A 325 -9.33 -6.06 14.87
N GLU A 326 -8.40 -6.79 14.25
CA GLU A 326 -8.62 -7.55 13.03
C GLU A 326 -9.09 -8.99 13.29
N GLU A 327 -8.66 -9.59 14.41
CA GLU A 327 -8.96 -10.99 14.73
C GLU A 327 -9.88 -11.10 15.96
N ASP A 328 -9.39 -10.68 17.14
CA ASP A 328 -10.01 -11.02 18.41
C ASP A 328 -11.36 -10.28 18.64
N LEU A 329 -11.43 -8.97 18.40
CA LEU A 329 -12.64 -8.17 18.62
C LEU A 329 -13.84 -8.63 17.78
N PRO A 330 -13.69 -8.91 16.46
CA PRO A 330 -14.75 -9.52 15.66
C PRO A 330 -15.31 -10.81 16.27
N ILE A 331 -14.42 -11.71 16.72
CA ILE A 331 -14.79 -13.00 17.31
C ILE A 331 -15.52 -12.80 18.64
N ALA A 332 -14.96 -11.98 19.54
CA ALA A 332 -15.55 -11.69 20.84
C ALA A 332 -16.92 -10.99 20.71
N ALA A 333 -17.04 -10.02 19.81
CA ALA A 333 -18.29 -9.32 19.54
C ALA A 333 -19.37 -10.26 18.98
N TRP A 334 -19.00 -11.17 18.08
CA TRP A 334 -19.89 -12.19 17.57
C TRP A 334 -20.33 -13.16 18.67
N ALA A 335 -19.41 -13.59 19.55
CA ALA A 335 -19.73 -14.50 20.65
C ALA A 335 -20.73 -13.88 21.63
N VAL A 336 -20.53 -12.62 22.01
CA VAL A 336 -21.48 -11.90 22.88
C VAL A 336 -22.83 -11.67 22.18
N LYS A 337 -22.85 -11.44 20.86
CA LYS A 337 -24.08 -11.27 20.09
C LYS A 337 -24.91 -12.55 20.02
N THR A 338 -24.28 -13.71 19.86
CA THR A 338 -24.94 -15.00 19.71
C THR A 338 -25.32 -15.66 21.03
N GLY A 339 -24.57 -15.39 22.12
CA GLY A 339 -24.90 -15.87 23.46
C GLY A 339 -26.12 -15.21 24.13
N HIS A 340 -26.65 -14.12 23.58
CA HIS A 340 -27.83 -13.44 24.12
C HIS A 340 -29.14 -13.87 23.44
N LYS A 341 -29.99 -14.57 24.19
CA LYS A 341 -31.35 -15.00 23.77
C LYS A 341 -32.35 -13.85 23.60
N THR A 342 -32.03 -12.63 24.04
CA THR A 342 -32.90 -11.45 23.88
C THR A 342 -32.33 -10.50 22.84
N ALA A 343 -33.04 -10.43 21.71
CA ALA A 343 -32.80 -9.50 20.62
C ALA A 343 -32.86 -8.03 21.09
N ALA A 344 -31.70 -7.47 21.44
CA ALA A 344 -31.45 -6.03 21.42
C ALA A 344 -30.28 -5.79 20.47
N ASN A 345 -30.67 -5.26 19.31
CA ASN A 345 -29.89 -5.03 18.11
C ASN A 345 -28.94 -3.84 18.29
N SER A 346 -27.85 -4.03 19.02
CA SER A 346 -26.75 -3.06 19.04
C SER A 346 -25.44 -3.77 18.77
N ASP A 347 -24.88 -3.53 17.58
CA ASP A 347 -23.51 -3.91 17.26
C ASP A 347 -22.56 -3.10 18.16
N VAL A 348 -21.59 -3.78 18.76
CA VAL A 348 -20.62 -3.15 19.64
C VAL A 348 -19.65 -2.36 18.76
N ARG A 349 -19.52 -1.06 19.04
CA ARG A 349 -18.56 -0.20 18.33
C ARG A 349 -17.23 -0.23 19.05
N TYR A 350 -16.20 -0.63 18.34
CA TYR A 350 -14.81 -0.57 18.81
C TYR A 350 -13.98 0.29 17.86
N SER A 351 -12.92 0.90 18.39
CA SER A 351 -12.03 1.79 17.64
C SER A 351 -10.64 1.75 18.24
N VAL A 352 -9.60 1.84 17.38
CA VAL A 352 -8.21 1.82 17.81
C VAL A 352 -7.69 3.24 18.01
N LEU A 353 -7.06 3.49 19.16
CA LEU A 353 -6.42 4.75 19.49
C LEU A 353 -4.89 4.56 19.50
N LYS A 354 -4.24 5.03 18.45
CA LYS A 354 -2.78 5.04 18.32
C LYS A 354 -2.21 6.39 18.77
N GLY A 355 -0.88 6.49 18.87
CA GLY A 355 -0.22 7.79 19.10
C GLY A 355 -0.40 8.74 17.90
N ARG A 356 -0.34 10.06 18.13
CA ARG A 356 -0.54 11.13 17.12
C ARG A 356 0.26 10.97 15.82
N ARG A 357 1.42 10.30 15.87
CA ARG A 357 2.30 10.07 14.71
C ARG A 357 1.71 9.11 13.68
N ASN A 358 0.70 8.33 14.06
CA ASN A 358 0.04 7.35 13.20
C ASN A 358 -1.21 7.93 12.51
N TYR A 359 -1.44 9.24 12.61
CA TYR A 359 -2.60 9.90 12.02
C TYR A 359 -2.17 11.08 11.16
N LEU A 360 -2.84 11.24 10.02
CA LEU A 360 -2.68 12.42 9.17
C LEU A 360 -3.22 13.67 9.89
N CYS A 361 -2.37 14.67 10.07
CA CYS A 361 -2.81 15.95 10.60
C CYS A 361 -3.54 16.75 9.51
N LEU A 362 -4.88 16.71 9.51
CA LEU A 362 -5.71 17.40 8.52
C LEU A 362 -5.43 18.91 8.42
N LYS A 363 -5.03 19.56 9.52
CA LYS A 363 -4.62 20.97 9.50
C LYS A 363 -3.34 21.18 8.70
N LYS A 364 -2.32 20.33 8.91
CA LYS A 364 -1.08 20.39 8.13
C LYS A 364 -1.35 20.03 6.67
N PHE A 365 -2.10 18.98 6.41
CA PHE A 365 -2.50 18.59 5.06
C PHE A 365 -3.17 19.74 4.30
N ARG A 366 -4.19 20.37 4.91
CA ARG A 366 -4.88 21.53 4.31
C ARG A 366 -3.97 22.72 4.11
N TYR A 367 -3.04 22.96 5.04
CA TYR A 367 -2.04 24.02 4.90
C TYR A 367 -1.14 23.77 3.68
N PHE A 368 -0.56 22.57 3.54
CA PHE A 368 0.24 22.20 2.37
C PHE A 368 -0.57 22.28 1.07
N ALA A 369 -1.77 21.70 1.07
CA ALA A 369 -2.66 21.74 -0.10
C ALA A 369 -3.05 23.16 -0.53
N SER A 370 -3.06 24.14 0.40
CA SER A 370 -3.36 25.55 0.09
C SER A 370 -2.18 26.36 -0.46
N ARG A 371 -0.94 25.85 -0.36
CA ARG A 371 0.24 26.56 -0.88
C ARG A 371 0.26 26.58 -2.40
N GLU A 372 0.91 27.58 -2.98
CA GLU A 372 1.11 27.68 -4.43
C GLU A 372 2.23 26.75 -4.93
N GLN A 373 3.23 26.49 -4.10
CA GLN A 373 4.34 25.60 -4.38
C GLN A 373 4.65 24.75 -3.14
N LEU A 374 5.08 23.52 -3.40
CA LEU A 374 5.60 22.58 -2.41
C LEU A 374 7.09 22.36 -2.70
N ASP A 375 7.92 22.35 -1.67
CA ASP A 375 9.32 21.96 -1.84
C ASP A 375 9.42 20.45 -2.07
N LYS A 376 10.49 19.99 -2.74
CA LYS A 376 10.75 18.56 -2.95
C LYS A 376 10.81 17.74 -1.65
N SER A 377 11.10 18.36 -0.51
CA SER A 377 11.10 17.70 0.80
C SER A 377 9.71 17.63 1.45
N GLU A 378 8.71 18.30 0.87
CA GLU A 378 7.32 18.37 1.33
C GLU A 378 6.37 17.55 0.44
N THR A 379 6.86 17.12 -0.73
CA THR A 379 6.24 16.20 -1.68
C THR A 379 6.79 14.80 -1.45
#